data_AF-A0A5D4NKH0-F1
#
_entry.id   AF-A0A5D4NKH0-F1
#
_cell.length_a   1.000
_cell.length_b   1.000
_cell.length_c   1.000
_cell.angle_alpha   90.00
_cell.angle_beta   90.00
_cell.angle_gamma   90.00
#
_symmetry.space_group_name_H-M   'P 1'
#
loop_
_entity.id
_entity.type
_entity.pdbx_description
1 polymer ?
#
loop_
_entity_poly.entity_id
_entity_poly.type
_entity_poly.pdbx_seq_one_letter_code
_entity_poly.pdbx_strand_id
1 'polypeptide(L)' 'MNNQQFVDIKLQENHSLAEVLQQIIENKRKEIGSHQDVVQEVIPTGENKYTVILNSMVAS' A
#
# COMPACT_ATOMS: atom_id res chain seq x y z
N MET A 1 0.92 18.48 3.17
CA MET A 1 0.54 18.11 1.79
C MET A 1 0.08 16.65 1.81
N ASN A 2 -1.02 16.28 1.14
CA ASN A 2 -1.39 14.87 1.00
C ASN A 2 -0.58 14.29 -0.16
N ASN A 3 0.22 13.27 0.11
CA ASN A 3 1.00 12.60 -0.91
C ASN A 3 0.36 11.23 -1.18
N GLN A 4 -0.26 11.09 -2.36
CA GLN A 4 -0.83 9.82 -2.78
C GLN A 4 0.20 9.02 -3.58
N GLN A 5 0.33 7.73 -3.27
CA GLN A 5 1.18 6.80 -3.99
C GLN A 5 0.36 5.64 -4.53
N PHE A 6 0.71 5.19 -5.73
CA PHE A 6 0.07 4.06 -6.41
C PHE A 6 1.06 2.90 -6.43
N VAL A 7 0.66 1.75 -5.91
CA VAL A 7 1.50 0.55 -5.82
C VAL A 7 0.79 -0.59 -6.51
N ASP A 8 1.31 -1.01 -7.67
CA ASP A 8 0.81 -2.19 -8.36
C ASP A 8 1.38 -3.45 -7.74
N ILE A 9 0.50 -4.39 -7.41
CA ILE A 9 0.85 -5.68 -6.82
C ILE A 9 0.26 -6.83 -7.62
N LYS A 10 1.01 -7.92 -7.65
CA LYS A 10 0.53 -9.22 -8.11
C LYS A 10 0.50 -10.17 -6.90
N LEU A 11 -0.70 -10.60 -6.52
CA LEU A 11 -0.90 -11.54 -5.44
C LEU A 11 -0.43 -12.93 -5.88
N GLN A 12 0.40 -13.58 -5.07
CA GLN A 12 0.80 -14.96 -5.29
C GLN A 12 -0.23 -15.90 -4.67
N GLU A 13 -0.40 -17.10 -5.24
CA GLU A 13 -1.47 -18.05 -4.84
C GLU A 13 -1.40 -18.46 -3.36
N ASN A 14 -0.23 -18.36 -2.73
CA ASN A 14 -0.02 -18.75 -1.34
C ASN A 14 -0.03 -17.59 -0.34
N HIS A 15 -0.28 -16.35 -0.79
CA HIS A 15 -0.24 -15.16 0.05
C HIS A 15 -1.63 -14.53 0.12
N SER A 16 -2.05 -14.11 1.32
CA SER A 16 -3.27 -13.32 1.44
C SER A 16 -3.02 -11.86 1.06
N LEU A 17 -4.04 -11.21 0.49
CA LEU A 17 -3.97 -9.78 0.17
C LEU A 17 -3.68 -8.95 1.43
N ALA A 18 -4.26 -9.34 2.57
CA ALA A 18 -4.05 -8.66 3.84
C ALA A 18 -2.58 -8.68 4.28
N GLU A 19 -1.90 -9.83 4.18
CA GLU A 19 -0.47 -9.94 4.52
C GLU A 19 0.39 -9.08 3.59
N VAL A 20 0.11 -9.09 2.29
CA VAL A 20 0.85 -8.27 1.32
C VAL A 20 0.66 -6.78 1.59
N LEU A 21 -0.57 -6.34 1.86
CA LEU A 21 -0.86 -4.95 2.20
C LEU A 21 -0.16 -4.53 3.49
N GLN A 22 -0.15 -5.39 4.51
CA GLN A 22 0.54 -5.11 5.76
C GLN A 22 2.05 -4.91 5.53
N GLN A 23 2.68 -5.79 4.75
CA GLN A 23 4.09 -5.65 4.41
C GLN A 23 4.39 -4.34 3.66
N ILE A 24 3.53 -3.93 2.73
CA ILE A 24 3.68 -2.67 1.99
C ILE A 24 3.65 -1.47 2.95
N ILE A 25 2.68 -1.43 3.86
CA ILE A 25 2.56 -0.36 4.85
C ILE A 25 3.77 -0.35 5.78
N GLU A 26 4.18 -1.50 6.30
CA GLU A 26 5.34 -1.60 7.21
C GLU A 26 6.64 -1.17 6.55
N ASN A 27 6.86 -1.56 5.30
CA ASN A 27 8.02 -1.14 4.54
C ASN A 27 8.01 0.37 4.29
N LYS A 28 6.84 0.95 3.97
CA LYS A 28 6.73 2.39 3.78
C LYS A 28 6.97 3.17 5.06
N ARG A 29 6.40 2.74 6.19
CA ARG A 29 6.67 3.37 7.49
C ARG A 29 8.15 3.41 7.84
N LYS A 30 8.92 2.37 7.47
CA LYS A 30 10.38 2.34 7.65
C LYS A 30 11.12 3.29 6.70
N GLU A 31 10.66 3.43 5.47
CA GLU A 31 11.30 4.27 4.43
C GLU A 31 11.18 5.78 4.75
N ILE A 32 9.99 6.22 5.15
CA ILE A 32 9.68 7.65 5.36
C ILE A 32 9.71 8.06 6.83
N GLY A 33 9.87 7.11 7.76
CA GLY A 33 9.86 7.37 9.20
C GLY A 33 8.53 7.90 9.75
N SER A 34 7.47 7.87 8.94
CA SER A 34 6.14 8.35 9.29
C SER A 34 5.20 7.17 9.52
N HIS A 35 4.39 7.26 10.58
CA HIS A 35 3.36 6.26 10.88
C HIS A 35 2.01 6.62 10.22
N GLN A 36 1.96 7.70 9.45
CA GLN A 36 0.72 8.24 8.90
C GLN A 36 0.39 7.69 7.50
N ASP A 37 1.12 6.67 7.03
CA ASP A 37 0.80 5.95 5.80
C ASP A 37 -0.35 4.98 6.03
N VAL A 38 -1.43 5.17 5.29
CA VAL A 38 -2.62 4.31 5.31
C VAL A 38 -2.98 3.86 3.90
N VAL A 39 -3.48 2.63 3.79
CA VAL A 39 -4.15 2.17 2.57
C VAL A 39 -5.46 2.93 2.46
N GLN A 40 -5.59 3.71 1.40
CA GLN A 40 -6.81 4.43 1.08
C GLN A 40 -7.76 3.52 0.30
N GLU A 41 -7.25 2.81 -0.70
CA GLU A 41 -8.07 2.00 -1.60
C GLU A 41 -7.26 0.87 -2.23
N VAL A 42 -7.93 -0.22 -2.59
CA VAL A 42 -7.36 -1.35 -3.34
C VAL A 42 -8.26 -1.65 -4.53
N ILE A 43 -7.72 -1.46 -5.73
CA ILE A 43 -8.46 -1.59 -6.99
C ILE A 43 -8.01 -2.86 -7.69
N PRO A 44 -8.88 -3.85 -7.94
CA PRO A 44 -8.53 -5.02 -8.75
C PRO A 44 -8.37 -4.60 -10.22
N THR A 45 -7.25 -4.97 -10.84
CA THR A 45 -6.92 -4.64 -12.24
C THR A 45 -6.82 -5.87 -13.15
N GLY A 46 -6.94 -7.07 -12.58
CA GLY A 46 -6.96 -8.34 -13.29
C GLY A 46 -6.86 -9.53 -12.36
N GLU A 47 -6.68 -10.73 -12.92
CA GLU A 47 -6.51 -11.95 -12.12
C GLU A 47 -5.29 -11.83 -11.21
N ASN A 48 -5.54 -11.83 -9.89
CA ASN A 48 -4.54 -11.64 -8.85
C ASN A 48 -3.70 -10.35 -9.00
N LYS A 49 -4.23 -9.32 -9.64
CA LYS A 49 -3.55 -8.02 -9.80
C LYS A 49 -4.36 -6.90 -9.16
N TYR A 50 -3.68 -6.05 -8.40
CA TYR A 50 -4.30 -4.95 -7.70
C TYR A 50 -3.43 -3.70 -7.78
N THR A 51 -4.06 -2.54 -7.84
CA THR A 51 -3.41 -1.26 -7.60
C THR A 51 -3.83 -0.79 -6.21
N VAL A 52 -2.86 -0.59 -5.33
CA VAL A 52 -3.06 -0.11 -3.96
C VAL A 52 -2.77 1.38 -3.93
N ILE A 53 -3.74 2.17 -3.49
CA ILE A 53 -3.59 3.60 -3.28
C ILE A 53 -3.22 3.80 -1.82
N LEU A 54 -2.04 4.35 -1.58
CA LEU A 54 -1.55 4.75 -0.27
C LEU A 54 -1.69 6.26 -0.14
N ASN A 55 -2.11 6.72 1.04
CA ASN A 55 -2.08 8.13 1.37
C ASN A 55 -1.12 8.35 2.54
N SER A 56 -0.15 9.24 2.32
CA SER A 56 0.81 9.68 3.31
C SER A 56 0.42 11.09 3.77
N MET A 57 0.12 11.25 5.04
CA MET A 57 0.07 12.57 5.65
C MET A 57 1.49 12.93 6.10
N VAL A 58 2.11 13.89 5.41
CA VAL A 58 3.34 14.52 5.90
C VAL A 58 2.95 15.69 6.81
N ALA A 59 3.22 15.54 8.11
CA ALA A 59 3.17 16.66 9.04
C ALA A 59 4.18 17.71 8.56
N SER A 60 3.71 18.92 8.31
CA SER A 60 4.52 20.04 7.81
C SER A 60 5.24 20.74 8.96
#